data_AF-A0A259ST82-F1
#
_entry.id   AF-A0A259ST82-F1
#
_cell.length_a   1.000
_cell.length_b   1.000
_cell.length_c   1.000
_cell.angle_alpha   90.00
_cell.angle_beta   90.00
_cell.angle_gamma   90.00
#
_symmetry.space_group_name_H-M   'P 1'
#
loop_
_entity.id
_entity.type
_entity.pdbx_description
1 polymer ?
#
loop_
_entity_poly.entity_id
_entity_poly.type
_entity_poly.pdbx_seq_one_letter_code
_entity_poly.pdbx_strand_id
1 'polypeptide(L)'
;MHVLYALNVRGILVQGPVVHRDDAVSREQLFMLGEEWLPETVPPADPLAELFVRYVDGHGPVTVDDFAWWSGLPITVAREAVERGRARVTEKEEGVFVGAVRPRRAAGADDAATFALPMFDEYYISYADRSAVATPESMALIGPGKNGMVRASLLAAGRIAGAWTHSAAVGRHRDEPIPELLGEQPAPDPAAVASALRRYADFVTAH
;
A
#
# COMPACT_ATOMS: atom_id res chain seq x y z
N MET A 1 15.31 14.05 13.05
CA MET A 1 14.14 13.49 12.33
C MET A 1 12.81 14.12 12.75
N HIS A 2 12.62 14.57 14.00
CA HIS A 2 11.31 15.04 14.49
C HIS A 2 10.80 16.38 13.92
N VAL A 3 11.69 17.32 13.57
CA VAL A 3 11.25 18.64 13.07
C VAL A 3 10.64 18.55 11.68
N LEU A 4 11.29 17.87 10.73
CA LEU A 4 10.75 17.72 9.37
C LEU A 4 9.41 17.00 9.37
N TYR A 5 9.26 15.94 10.17
CA TYR A 5 7.98 15.26 10.35
C TYR A 5 6.91 16.22 10.89
N ALA A 6 7.19 16.95 11.96
CA ALA A 6 6.23 17.89 12.55
C ALA A 6 5.81 19.00 11.57
N LEU A 7 6.72 19.48 10.74
CA LEU A 7 6.42 20.48 9.71
C LEU A 7 5.59 19.88 8.57
N ASN A 8 5.82 18.62 8.18
CA ASN A 8 5.02 17.94 7.16
C ASN A 8 3.60 17.65 7.63
N VAL A 9 3.42 17.10 8.84
CA VAL A 9 2.08 16.81 9.39
C VAL A 9 1.25 18.08 9.59
N ARG A 10 1.89 19.23 9.80
CA ARG A 10 1.23 20.54 9.87
C ARG A 10 1.01 21.21 8.51
N GLY A 11 1.44 20.57 7.41
CA GLY A 11 1.34 21.13 6.06
C GLY A 11 2.24 22.33 5.79
N ILE A 12 3.24 22.60 6.64
CA ILE A 12 4.17 23.74 6.48
C ILE A 12 5.23 23.41 5.42
N LEU A 13 5.73 22.17 5.41
CA LEU A 13 6.67 21.67 4.41
C LEU A 13 6.08 20.47 3.68
N VAL A 14 6.43 20.30 2.41
CA VAL A 14 6.15 19.10 1.61
C VAL A 14 7.41 18.59 0.92
N GLN A 15 7.42 17.31 0.55
CA GLN A 15 8.47 16.77 -0.32
C GLN A 15 8.32 17.40 -1.72
N GLY A 16 9.38 18.08 -2.14
CA GLY A 16 9.46 18.74 -3.45
C GLY A 16 10.07 17.83 -4.53
N PRO A 17 10.65 18.42 -5.58
CA PRO A 17 11.33 17.64 -6.61
C PRO A 17 12.61 17.00 -6.08
N VAL A 18 12.91 15.81 -6.62
CA VAL A 18 14.20 15.15 -6.45
C VAL A 18 15.12 15.66 -7.56
N VAL A 19 16.16 16.43 -7.21
CA VAL A 19 17.06 17.08 -8.16
C VAL A 19 18.39 16.36 -8.29
N HIS A 20 19.00 16.46 -9.48
CA HIS A 20 20.36 16.00 -9.69
C HIS A 20 21.35 16.93 -8.99
N ARG A 21 22.48 16.38 -8.55
CA ARG A 21 23.60 17.16 -8.05
C ARG A 21 24.76 17.00 -9.02
N ASP A 22 25.16 18.09 -9.65
CA ASP A 22 26.21 18.08 -10.68
C ASP A 22 27.54 17.50 -10.14
N ASP A 23 27.82 17.68 -8.84
CA ASP A 23 29.03 17.19 -8.17
C ASP A 23 28.83 15.92 -7.30
N ALA A 24 27.70 15.20 -7.43
CA ALA A 24 27.48 13.98 -6.64
C ALA A 24 26.72 12.89 -7.41
N VAL A 25 27.07 11.64 -7.11
CA VAL A 25 26.35 10.45 -7.62
C VAL A 25 24.90 10.39 -7.10
N SER A 26 24.59 11.11 -6.02
CA SER A 26 23.28 11.11 -5.37
C SER A 26 22.34 12.19 -5.89
N ARG A 27 21.07 11.84 -6.01
CA ARG A 27 19.98 12.82 -6.14
C ARG A 27 19.63 13.37 -4.74
N GLU A 28 19.14 14.60 -4.68
CA GLU A 28 18.72 15.24 -3.43
C GLU A 28 17.21 15.51 -3.44
N GLN A 29 16.53 15.13 -2.36
CA GLN A 29 15.12 15.43 -2.14
C GLN A 29 15.00 16.85 -1.58
N LEU A 30 14.44 17.78 -2.35
CA LEU A 30 14.15 19.13 -1.85
C LEU A 30 12.88 19.13 -0.98
N PHE A 31 12.76 20.11 -0.10
CA PHE A 31 11.54 20.42 0.65
C PHE A 31 11.05 21.80 0.27
N MET A 32 9.75 21.93 0.06
CA MET A 32 9.10 23.18 -0.35
C MET A 32 8.12 23.65 0.71
N LEU A 33 7.81 24.94 0.73
CA LEU A 33 6.73 25.48 1.54
C LEU A 33 5.39 24.93 1.04
N GLY A 34 4.59 24.39 1.95
CA GLY A 34 3.31 23.79 1.60
C GLY A 34 2.34 24.77 0.93
N GLU A 35 2.32 26.02 1.38
CA GLU A 35 1.45 27.07 0.82
C GLU A 35 1.77 27.46 -0.63
N GLU A 36 3.01 27.24 -1.07
CA GLU A 36 3.43 27.54 -2.45
C GLU A 36 3.19 26.37 -3.41
N TRP A 37 3.18 25.14 -2.90
CA TRP A 37 3.19 23.91 -3.70
C TRP A 37 1.91 23.11 -3.65
N LEU A 38 1.14 23.21 -2.56
CA LEU A 38 -0.14 22.54 -2.46
C LEU A 38 -1.24 23.45 -3.01
N PRO A 39 -2.20 22.89 -3.76
CA PRO A 39 -3.40 23.65 -4.09
C PRO A 39 -4.14 24.01 -2.80
N GLU A 40 -4.87 25.13 -2.82
CA GLU A 40 -5.78 25.46 -1.73
C GLU A 40 -6.83 24.33 -1.63
N THR A 41 -6.93 23.73 -0.44
CA THR A 41 -7.88 22.65 -0.18
C THR A 41 -8.81 23.08 0.94
N VAL A 42 -10.10 22.77 0.77
CA VAL A 42 -11.08 22.94 1.84
C VAL A 42 -11.08 21.65 2.65
N PRO A 43 -10.71 21.69 3.95
CA PRO A 43 -10.79 20.51 4.79
C PRO A 43 -12.23 19.98 4.82
N PRO A 44 -12.43 18.66 4.87
CA PRO A 44 -13.76 18.10 5.08
C PRO A 44 -14.34 18.60 6.41
N ALA A 45 -15.67 18.74 6.48
CA ALA A 45 -16.35 19.21 7.69
C ALA A 45 -16.09 18.31 8.92
N ASP A 46 -15.94 17.00 8.70
CA ASP A 46 -15.46 16.05 9.70
C ASP A 46 -14.28 15.24 9.12
N PRO A 47 -13.03 15.67 9.34
CA PRO A 47 -11.84 14.98 8.84
C PRO A 47 -11.66 13.57 9.38
N LEU A 48 -12.12 13.31 10.61
CA LEU A 48 -11.98 12.01 11.23
C LEU A 48 -12.94 10.99 10.59
N ALA A 49 -14.20 11.39 10.40
CA ALA A 49 -15.17 10.60 9.64
C ALA A 49 -14.73 10.43 8.17
N GLU A 50 -14.17 11.47 7.56
CA GLU A 50 -13.65 11.42 6.19
C GLU A 50 -12.52 10.42 6.01
N LEU A 51 -11.57 10.39 6.94
CA LEU A 51 -10.47 9.45 6.90
C LEU A 51 -10.96 8.00 6.99
N PHE A 52 -11.89 7.71 7.92
CA PHE A 52 -12.47 6.37 8.06
C PHE A 52 -13.21 5.93 6.79
N VAL A 53 -14.05 6.78 6.22
CA VAL A 53 -14.85 6.41 5.03
C VAL A 53 -13.96 6.18 3.81
N ARG A 54 -12.96 7.03 3.57
CA ARG A 54 -11.99 6.81 2.48
C ARG A 54 -11.18 5.54 2.67
N TYR A 55 -10.81 5.23 3.91
CA TYR A 55 -10.14 3.97 4.23
C TYR A 55 -11.02 2.78 3.86
N VAL A 56 -12.29 2.79 4.28
CA VAL A 56 -13.27 1.73 3.96
C VAL A 56 -13.53 1.61 2.45
N ASP A 57 -13.63 2.73 1.72
CA ASP A 57 -13.83 2.72 0.27
C ASP A 57 -12.62 2.14 -0.49
N GLY A 58 -11.40 2.37 0.02
CA GLY A 58 -10.16 1.88 -0.58
C GLY A 58 -9.78 0.45 -0.20
N HIS A 59 -10.14 0.01 1.01
CA HIS A 59 -9.61 -1.22 1.61
C HIS A 59 -10.68 -2.22 2.08
N GLY A 60 -11.96 -1.83 2.10
CA GLY A 60 -13.05 -2.68 2.57
C GLY A 60 -13.09 -4.03 1.84
N PRO A 61 -13.37 -5.15 2.54
CA PRO A 61 -13.87 -5.25 3.91
C PRO A 61 -12.80 -5.02 5.00
N VAL A 62 -13.12 -4.21 6.00
CA VAL A 62 -12.20 -3.84 7.10
C VAL A 62 -12.88 -3.75 8.46
N THR A 63 -12.12 -3.94 9.52
CA THR A 63 -12.55 -3.72 10.91
C THR A 63 -12.07 -2.37 11.46
N VAL A 64 -12.56 -2.00 12.65
CA VAL A 64 -12.04 -0.84 13.39
C VAL A 64 -10.58 -1.04 13.82
N ASP A 65 -10.15 -2.28 14.06
CA ASP A 65 -8.77 -2.59 14.44
C ASP A 65 -7.83 -2.40 13.25
N ASP A 66 -8.27 -2.77 12.04
CA ASP A 66 -7.53 -2.50 10.80
C ASP A 66 -7.39 -0.98 10.58
N PHE A 67 -8.46 -0.22 10.77
CA PHE A 67 -8.41 1.24 10.64
C PHE A 67 -7.48 1.89 11.67
N ALA A 68 -7.53 1.44 12.94
CA ALA A 68 -6.65 1.94 13.99
C ALA A 68 -5.18 1.62 13.68
N TRP A 69 -4.91 0.40 13.20
CA TRP A 69 -3.59 -0.03 12.76
C TRP A 69 -3.05 0.83 11.61
N TRP A 70 -3.83 0.99 10.54
CA TRP A 70 -3.43 1.71 9.34
C TRP A 70 -3.25 3.21 9.59
N SER A 71 -4.20 3.83 10.29
CA SER A 71 -4.15 5.27 10.57
C SER A 71 -3.15 5.67 11.65
N GLY A 72 -2.73 4.71 12.49
CA GLY A 72 -1.92 4.97 13.69
C GLY A 72 -2.67 5.72 14.79
N LEU A 73 -4.00 5.85 14.67
CA LEU A 73 -4.83 6.52 15.67
C LEU A 73 -5.03 5.60 16.90
N PRO A 74 -5.14 6.18 18.12
CA PRO A 74 -5.59 5.41 19.27
C PRO A 74 -6.94 4.76 19.00
N ILE A 75 -7.13 3.51 19.46
CA ILE A 75 -8.36 2.74 19.19
C ILE A 75 -9.64 3.47 19.60
N THR A 76 -9.60 4.32 20.63
CA THR A 76 -10.74 5.14 21.06
C THR A 76 -11.12 6.18 20.00
N VAL A 77 -10.13 6.81 19.36
CA VAL A 77 -10.32 7.78 18.27
C VAL A 77 -10.78 7.07 16.99
N ALA A 78 -10.26 5.87 16.72
CA ALA A 78 -10.72 5.05 15.60
C ALA A 78 -12.20 4.67 15.74
N ARG A 79 -12.64 4.25 16.93
CA ARG A 79 -14.07 3.96 17.21
C ARG A 79 -14.95 5.20 17.06
N GLU A 80 -14.46 6.36 17.50
CA GLU A 80 -15.16 7.61 17.28
C GLU A 80 -15.31 7.95 15.78
N ALA A 81 -14.27 7.70 14.97
CA ALA A 81 -14.32 7.85 13.52
C ALA A 81 -15.38 6.95 12.87
N VAL A 82 -15.47 5.70 13.34
CA VAL A 82 -16.51 4.75 12.91
C VAL A 82 -17.88 5.33 13.18
N GLU A 83 -18.19 5.75 14.41
CA GLU A 83 -19.52 6.29 14.75
C GLU A 83 -19.88 7.53 13.93
N ARG A 84 -18.93 8.44 13.73
CA ARG A 84 -19.15 9.67 12.93
C ARG A 84 -19.30 9.38 11.43
N GLY A 85 -18.62 8.35 10.92
CA GLY A 85 -18.64 7.97 9.50
C GLY A 85 -19.66 6.88 9.13
N ARG A 86 -20.26 6.21 10.12
CA ARG A 86 -21.08 4.99 9.98
C ARG A 86 -22.17 5.12 8.92
N ALA A 87 -22.85 6.26 8.86
CA ALA A 87 -23.95 6.50 7.93
C ALA A 87 -23.53 6.55 6.45
N ARG A 88 -22.22 6.59 6.15
CA ARG A 88 -21.66 6.71 4.79
C ARG A 88 -21.00 5.42 4.30
N VAL A 89 -21.00 4.36 5.11
CA VAL A 89 -20.46 3.04 4.78
C VAL A 89 -21.52 1.97 5.05
N THR A 90 -21.29 0.74 4.58
CA THR A 90 -22.17 -0.40 4.87
C THR A 90 -21.47 -1.36 5.81
N GLU A 91 -22.15 -1.76 6.88
CA GLU A 91 -21.71 -2.85 7.76
C GLU A 91 -22.26 -4.16 7.19
N LYS A 92 -21.37 -5.00 6.66
CA LYS A 92 -21.73 -6.27 5.99
C LYS A 92 -21.97 -7.38 7.02
N GLU A 93 -21.15 -7.39 8.06
CA GLU A 93 -21.14 -8.31 9.19
C GLU A 93 -20.78 -7.48 10.43
N GLU A 94 -21.03 -8.00 11.64
CA GLU A 94 -20.76 -7.28 12.89
C GLU A 94 -19.30 -6.79 12.94
N GLY A 95 -19.12 -5.45 12.94
CA GLY A 95 -17.81 -4.80 12.97
C GLY A 95 -17.03 -4.80 11.65
N VAL A 96 -17.61 -5.29 10.55
CA VAL A 96 -16.95 -5.37 9.23
C VAL A 96 -17.60 -4.40 8.24
N PHE A 97 -16.83 -3.40 7.82
CA PHE A 97 -17.28 -2.29 6.99
C PHE A 97 -16.80 -2.41 5.55
N VAL A 98 -17.67 -2.08 4.61
CA VAL A 98 -17.40 -1.96 3.18
C VAL A 98 -17.91 -0.62 2.64
N GLY A 99 -17.31 -0.14 1.56
CA GLY A 99 -17.77 1.08 0.90
C GLY A 99 -19.23 0.98 0.49
N ALA A 100 -19.97 2.09 0.60
CA ALA A 100 -21.39 2.14 0.23
C ALA A 100 -21.61 1.91 -1.27
N VAL A 101 -20.60 2.24 -2.09
CA VAL A 101 -20.59 2.03 -3.54
C VAL A 101 -19.54 0.98 -3.87
N ARG A 102 -19.92 -0.03 -4.67
CA ARG A 102 -18.94 -1.00 -5.16
C ARG A 102 -17.91 -0.31 -6.07
N PRO A 103 -16.61 -0.58 -5.88
CA PRO A 103 -15.57 -0.04 -6.76
C PRO A 103 -15.82 -0.42 -8.22
N ARG A 104 -15.51 0.50 -9.14
CA ARG A 104 -15.58 0.23 -10.58
C ARG A 104 -14.55 -0.85 -10.94
N ARG A 105 -15.02 -1.98 -11.48
CA ARG A 105 -14.15 -3.02 -12.03
C ARG A 105 -13.55 -2.56 -13.36
N ALA A 106 -12.24 -2.76 -13.54
CA ALA A 106 -11.60 -2.54 -14.84
C ALA A 106 -12.12 -3.58 -15.85
N ALA A 107 -12.28 -3.18 -17.12
CA ALA A 107 -12.67 -4.11 -18.17
C ALA A 107 -11.61 -5.22 -18.31
N GLY A 108 -12.05 -6.48 -18.29
CA GLY A 108 -11.15 -7.63 -18.33
C GLY A 108 -10.40 -7.92 -17.02
N ALA A 109 -10.74 -7.27 -15.91
CA ALA A 109 -10.17 -7.63 -14.60
C ALA A 109 -10.54 -9.07 -14.26
N ASP A 110 -9.53 -9.85 -13.89
CA ASP A 110 -9.65 -11.23 -13.45
C ASP A 110 -9.21 -11.32 -11.99
N ASP A 111 -10.12 -11.76 -11.12
CA ASP A 111 -9.84 -11.88 -9.68
C ASP A 111 -8.87 -13.04 -9.40
N ALA A 112 -8.70 -13.96 -10.36
CA ALA A 112 -7.73 -15.05 -10.31
C ALA A 112 -6.33 -14.64 -10.83
N ALA A 113 -6.15 -13.40 -11.30
CA ALA A 113 -4.90 -12.96 -11.89
C ALA A 113 -3.72 -12.97 -10.91
N THR A 114 -2.52 -13.08 -11.48
CA THR A 114 -1.26 -12.96 -10.74
C THR A 114 -0.70 -11.54 -10.85
N PHE A 115 -0.29 -10.98 -9.72
CA PHE A 115 0.33 -9.65 -9.61
C PHE A 115 1.67 -9.71 -8.89
N ALA A 116 2.61 -8.87 -9.32
CA ALA A 116 3.86 -8.61 -8.62
C ALA A 116 3.71 -7.26 -7.90
N LEU A 117 3.47 -7.30 -6.60
CA LEU A 117 3.29 -6.11 -5.77
C LEU A 117 4.64 -5.66 -5.20
N PRO A 118 4.92 -4.34 -5.15
CA PRO A 118 6.15 -3.81 -4.60
C PRO A 118 6.28 -4.06 -3.09
N MET A 119 7.44 -3.72 -2.54
CA MET A 119 7.62 -3.63 -1.08
C MET A 119 6.64 -2.60 -0.50
N PHE A 120 6.15 -2.86 0.72
CA PHE A 120 5.22 -1.97 1.43
C PHE A 120 3.89 -1.69 0.71
N ASP A 121 3.42 -2.63 -0.12
CA ASP A 121 2.14 -2.47 -0.81
C ASP A 121 0.95 -2.52 0.17
N GLU A 122 0.01 -1.58 0.00
CA GLU A 122 -1.19 -1.41 0.85
C GLU A 122 -2.08 -2.68 0.88
N TYR A 123 -2.06 -3.50 -0.17
CA TYR A 123 -2.78 -4.78 -0.17
C TYR A 123 -2.41 -5.67 1.01
N TYR A 124 -1.19 -5.52 1.54
CA TYR A 124 -0.68 -6.28 2.67
C TYR A 124 -0.52 -5.46 3.96
N ILE A 125 -0.03 -4.21 3.86
CA ILE A 125 0.33 -3.46 5.07
C ILE A 125 -0.84 -2.76 5.75
N SER A 126 -1.97 -2.59 5.07
CA SER A 126 -3.09 -1.76 5.52
C SER A 126 -4.08 -2.46 6.45
N TYR A 127 -3.77 -3.70 6.85
CA TYR A 127 -4.60 -4.51 7.74
C TYR A 127 -3.81 -4.91 8.99
N ALA A 128 -4.50 -4.91 10.13
CA ALA A 128 -3.97 -5.45 11.37
C ALA A 128 -3.91 -6.98 11.28
N ASP A 129 -5.02 -7.59 10.86
CA ASP A 129 -5.10 -9.00 10.52
C ASP A 129 -4.90 -9.22 9.01
N ARG A 130 -3.86 -9.98 8.68
CA ARG A 130 -3.47 -10.28 7.28
C ARG A 130 -3.92 -11.67 6.83
N SER A 131 -4.66 -12.40 7.66
CA SER A 131 -5.05 -13.79 7.43
C SER A 131 -5.89 -13.99 6.16
N ALA A 132 -6.64 -12.96 5.75
CA ALA A 132 -7.41 -12.94 4.52
C ALA A 132 -6.52 -13.14 3.27
N VAL A 133 -5.31 -12.60 3.28
CA VAL A 133 -4.40 -12.58 2.11
C VAL A 133 -3.16 -13.44 2.29
N ALA A 134 -2.80 -13.80 3.52
CA ALA A 134 -1.52 -14.42 3.85
C ALA A 134 -1.69 -15.58 4.85
N THR A 135 -1.03 -16.70 4.59
CA THR A 135 -0.79 -17.78 5.57
C THR A 135 0.33 -17.38 6.56
N PRO A 136 0.44 -18.01 7.74
CA PRO A 136 1.55 -17.75 8.67
C PRO A 136 2.94 -17.85 8.02
N GLU A 137 3.12 -18.81 7.12
CA GLU A 137 4.33 -19.05 6.34
C GLU A 137 4.63 -17.87 5.42
N SER A 138 3.62 -17.39 4.69
CA SER A 138 3.76 -16.22 3.82
C SER A 138 3.96 -14.92 4.60
N MET A 139 3.34 -14.77 5.78
CA MET A 139 3.58 -13.61 6.66
C MET A 139 5.02 -13.61 7.19
N ALA A 140 5.54 -14.77 7.57
CA ALA A 140 6.93 -14.91 7.98
C ALA A 140 7.90 -14.60 6.82
N LEU A 141 7.53 -14.97 5.60
CA LEU A 141 8.31 -14.66 4.40
C LEU A 141 8.31 -13.16 4.10
N ILE A 142 7.14 -12.51 4.09
CA ILE A 142 6.94 -11.13 3.61
C ILE A 142 7.25 -10.08 4.68
N GLY A 143 7.01 -10.36 5.96
CA GLY A 143 7.24 -9.44 7.07
C GLY A 143 5.95 -8.78 7.59
N PRO A 144 6.04 -7.70 8.39
CA PRO A 144 7.25 -6.93 8.65
C PRO A 144 8.32 -7.72 9.40
N GLY A 145 9.57 -7.64 8.94
CA GLY A 145 10.72 -8.15 9.67
C GLY A 145 11.03 -7.33 10.93
N LYS A 146 12.03 -7.75 11.72
CA LYS A 146 12.42 -7.06 12.98
C LYS A 146 12.79 -5.58 12.81
N ASN A 147 13.21 -5.19 11.60
CA ASN A 147 13.55 -3.81 11.23
C ASN A 147 12.40 -3.07 10.53
N GLY A 148 11.18 -3.63 10.54
CA GLY A 148 10.02 -3.08 9.85
C GLY A 148 10.00 -3.32 8.33
N MET A 149 10.96 -4.07 7.78
CA MET A 149 11.02 -4.33 6.35
C MET A 149 9.88 -5.23 5.87
N VAL A 150 9.17 -4.82 4.82
CA VAL A 150 8.15 -5.61 4.13
C VAL A 150 8.66 -5.92 2.72
N ARG A 151 8.66 -7.19 2.33
CA ARG A 151 9.17 -7.63 1.02
C ARG A 151 8.14 -7.41 -0.08
N ALA A 152 8.63 -7.32 -1.31
CA ALA A 152 7.79 -7.36 -2.50
C ALA A 152 7.17 -8.76 -2.63
N SER A 153 5.87 -8.82 -2.96
CA SER A 153 5.08 -10.05 -2.90
C SER A 153 4.51 -10.43 -4.27
N LEU A 154 4.36 -11.73 -4.48
CA LEU A 154 3.61 -12.30 -5.60
C LEU A 154 2.22 -12.65 -5.08
N LEU A 155 1.20 -12.02 -5.67
CA LEU A 155 -0.21 -12.29 -5.39
C LEU A 155 -0.76 -13.21 -6.47
N ALA A 156 -1.47 -14.26 -6.09
CA ALA A 156 -2.21 -15.13 -7.01
C ALA A 156 -3.61 -15.38 -6.44
N ALA A 157 -4.63 -15.12 -7.25
CA ALA A 157 -6.04 -15.26 -6.85
C ALA A 157 -6.36 -14.59 -5.50
N GLY A 158 -5.83 -13.38 -5.28
CA GLY A 158 -6.04 -12.60 -4.06
C GLY A 158 -5.23 -13.05 -2.83
N ARG A 159 -4.36 -14.07 -2.94
CA ARG A 159 -3.50 -14.54 -1.84
C ARG A 159 -2.02 -14.46 -2.17
N ILE A 160 -1.20 -14.25 -1.15
CA ILE A 160 0.26 -14.21 -1.29
C ILE A 160 0.77 -15.62 -1.58
N ALA A 161 1.40 -15.78 -2.74
CA ALA A 161 1.98 -17.03 -3.22
C ALA A 161 3.51 -17.07 -3.09
N GLY A 162 4.14 -15.94 -2.75
CA GLY A 162 5.58 -15.85 -2.60
C GLY A 162 6.09 -14.43 -2.51
N ALA A 163 7.40 -14.29 -2.53
CA ALA A 163 8.10 -13.03 -2.66
C ALA A 163 8.69 -12.90 -4.06
N TRP A 164 9.21 -11.72 -4.38
CA TRP A 164 10.11 -11.55 -5.53
C TRP A 164 11.13 -10.46 -5.22
N THR A 165 12.18 -10.42 -6.02
CA THR A 165 13.25 -9.42 -5.90
C THR A 165 13.65 -8.90 -7.27
N HIS A 166 14.17 -7.68 -7.31
CA HIS A 166 14.77 -7.10 -8.50
C HIS A 166 15.90 -6.16 -8.07
N SER A 167 16.94 -6.05 -8.89
CA SER A 167 18.10 -5.25 -8.52
C SER A 167 17.78 -3.76 -8.61
N ALA A 168 17.96 -3.03 -7.51
CA ALA A 168 17.91 -1.56 -7.49
C ALA A 168 19.26 -0.90 -7.83
N ALA A 169 20.25 -1.67 -8.31
CA ALA A 169 21.59 -1.15 -8.58
C ALA A 169 21.61 -0.37 -9.90
N VAL A 170 22.39 0.72 -9.94
CA VAL A 170 22.57 1.51 -11.17
C VAL A 170 23.06 0.60 -12.30
N GLY A 171 22.43 0.70 -13.46
CA GLY A 171 22.74 -0.13 -14.63
C GLY A 171 22.15 -1.55 -14.62
N ARG A 172 21.51 -1.98 -13.51
CA ARG A 172 20.89 -3.31 -13.37
C ARG A 172 19.37 -3.30 -13.34
N HIS A 173 18.76 -2.17 -13.69
CA HIS A 173 17.30 -2.01 -13.79
C HIS A 173 16.68 -2.82 -14.94
N ARG A 174 17.50 -3.42 -15.80
CA ARG A 174 17.10 -4.32 -16.90
C ARG A 174 17.26 -5.80 -16.55
N ASP A 175 17.79 -6.11 -15.37
CA ASP A 175 17.90 -7.50 -14.92
C ASP A 175 16.50 -8.10 -14.76
N GLU A 176 16.34 -9.38 -15.03
CA GLU A 176 15.04 -10.02 -14.84
C GLU A 176 14.69 -10.11 -13.34
N PRO A 177 13.46 -9.71 -12.94
CA PRO A 177 13.00 -9.94 -11.58
C PRO A 177 12.97 -11.44 -11.24
N ILE A 178 13.35 -11.78 -10.01
CA ILE A 178 13.51 -13.16 -9.55
C ILE A 178 12.39 -13.51 -8.57
N PRO A 179 11.53 -14.51 -8.88
CA PRO A 179 10.51 -15.00 -7.97
C PRO A 179 11.08 -15.92 -6.89
N GLU A 180 10.47 -15.88 -5.70
CA GLU A 180 10.65 -16.83 -4.61
C GLU A 180 9.26 -17.35 -4.20
N LEU A 181 8.81 -18.44 -4.84
CA LEU A 181 7.50 -19.01 -4.60
C LEU A 181 7.48 -19.84 -3.31
N LEU A 182 6.39 -19.75 -2.56
CA LEU A 182 6.10 -20.68 -1.49
C LEU A 182 5.72 -22.04 -2.10
N GLY A 183 6.08 -23.12 -1.43
CA GLY A 183 5.76 -24.48 -1.86
C GLY A 183 4.29 -24.89 -1.69
N GLU A 184 3.41 -23.95 -1.30
CA GLU A 184 2.01 -24.25 -1.02
C GLU A 184 1.17 -24.42 -2.29
N GLN A 185 0.16 -25.28 -2.21
CA GLN A 185 -0.69 -25.70 -3.32
C GLN A 185 -2.05 -24.96 -3.31
N PRO A 186 -2.59 -24.58 -4.48
CA PRO A 186 -1.97 -24.74 -5.80
C PRO A 186 -0.89 -23.68 -6.04
N ALA A 187 0.27 -24.13 -6.54
CA ALA A 187 1.31 -23.22 -6.97
C ALA A 187 0.79 -22.33 -8.11
N PRO A 188 1.15 -21.03 -8.15
CA PRO A 188 0.71 -20.15 -9.22
C PRO A 188 1.26 -20.62 -10.56
N ASP A 189 0.49 -20.41 -11.63
CA ASP A 189 0.93 -20.70 -13.00
C ASP A 189 2.26 -19.98 -13.30
N PRO A 190 3.35 -20.69 -13.63
CA PRO A 190 4.63 -20.08 -13.96
C PRO A 190 4.54 -19.04 -15.08
N ALA A 191 3.65 -19.23 -16.06
CA ALA A 191 3.46 -18.27 -17.14
C ALA A 191 2.82 -16.96 -16.64
N ALA A 192 1.86 -17.06 -15.71
CA ALA A 192 1.21 -15.92 -15.08
C ALA A 192 2.20 -15.14 -14.17
N VAL A 193 3.03 -15.85 -13.40
CA VAL A 193 4.11 -15.23 -12.60
C VAL A 193 5.09 -14.49 -13.50
N ALA A 194 5.59 -15.13 -14.55
CA ALA A 194 6.49 -14.51 -15.50
C ALA A 194 5.85 -13.29 -16.17
N SER A 195 4.57 -13.35 -16.51
CA SER A 195 3.84 -12.20 -17.05
C SER A 195 3.70 -11.06 -16.05
N ALA A 196 3.48 -11.35 -14.77
CA ALA A 196 3.38 -10.33 -13.74
C ALA A 196 4.70 -9.61 -13.51
N LEU A 197 5.80 -10.34 -13.46
CA LEU A 197 7.15 -9.78 -13.32
C LEU A 197 7.59 -9.00 -14.57
N ARG A 198 7.22 -9.43 -15.77
CA ARG A 198 7.46 -8.65 -16.99
C ARG A 198 6.78 -7.29 -16.97
N ARG A 199 5.53 -7.19 -16.50
CA ARG A 199 4.86 -5.88 -16.36
C ARG A 199 5.64 -4.92 -15.46
N TYR A 200 6.23 -5.43 -14.38
CA TYR A 200 7.12 -4.64 -13.54
C TYR A 200 8.40 -4.25 -14.28
N ALA A 201 9.06 -5.19 -14.96
CA ALA A 201 10.28 -4.92 -15.73
C ALA A 201 10.05 -3.86 -16.82
N ASP A 202 8.95 -3.97 -17.57
CA ASP A 202 8.54 -2.99 -18.58
C ASP A 202 8.32 -1.61 -17.94
N PHE A 203 7.62 -1.56 -16.79
CA PHE A 203 7.38 -0.31 -16.07
C PHE A 203 8.68 0.39 -15.64
N VAL A 204 9.65 -0.34 -15.09
CA VAL A 204 10.91 0.24 -14.59
C VAL A 204 11.94 0.54 -15.68
N THR A 205 11.71 0.04 -16.91
CA THR A 205 12.61 0.24 -18.06
C THR A 205 12.05 1.17 -19.14
N ALA A 206 10.81 1.65 -19.01
CA ALA A 206 10.11 2.50 -20.00
C ALA A 206 10.63 3.95 -20.11
N HIS A 207 11.93 4.19 -19.92
CA HIS A 207 12.56 5.52 -19.95
C HIS A 207 13.68 5.64 -20.99
#